data_AF-A0A966TA08-F1
#
_entry.id   AF-A0A966TA08-F1
#
_cell.length_a   1.000
_cell.length_b   1.000
_cell.length_c   1.000
_cell.angle_alpha   90.00
_cell.angle_beta   90.00
_cell.angle_gamma   90.00
#
_symmetry.space_group_name_H-M   'P 1'
#
loop_
_entity.id
_entity.type
_entity.pdbx_description
1 polymer ?
#
loop_
_entity_poly.entity_id
_entity_poly.type
_entity_poly.pdbx_seq_one_letter_code
_entity_poly.pdbx_strand_id
1 'polypeptide(L)'
;MGSVWSRIVGQDRAVDKLRHFATTNVQSFLFVGPEGCGKEYAARAFASTLVTGSDSDSSREADLILRGEFADVNEIFRVGAAVDKEEAESIVTQSSTTPLEAKVKVIIIHEVHLMRDSAAVRLLKTIEEPASQVVFILLADQLVPSLTTINSRCVVVNFARLRESDIAAALMADGVFPATAESVAKASQGNLDRARMLVTDNYLARRQEAFANIASRLDGTGSAVFKIVADLGDHLDKAAEALETMHERELKQLEERVALTGERGSGRKAIADRHKRELRKLRTDELRCGLSIFAGVYSDLLTRDPDAENG
;
A
#
# COMPACT_ATOMS: atom_id res chain seq x y z
N MET A 1 25.19 0.53 -12.82
CA MET A 1 24.27 1.59 -12.39
C MET A 1 22.92 0.94 -12.20
N GLY A 2 22.27 1.19 -11.07
CA GLY A 2 20.93 0.66 -10.83
C GLY A 2 19.90 1.45 -11.64
N SER A 3 18.68 0.94 -11.66
CA SER A 3 17.55 1.57 -12.34
C SER A 3 16.44 1.73 -11.33
N VAL A 4 15.73 2.86 -11.32
CA VAL A 4 14.59 3.10 -10.43
C VAL A 4 13.50 2.03 -10.56
N TRP A 5 13.42 1.38 -11.73
CA TRP A 5 12.49 0.29 -12.01
C TRP A 5 12.87 -1.06 -11.41
N SER A 6 14.14 -1.28 -11.00
CA SER A 6 14.65 -2.62 -10.68
C SER A 6 14.07 -3.22 -9.41
N ARG A 7 13.48 -2.41 -8.52
CA ARG A 7 12.82 -2.89 -7.30
C ARG A 7 11.35 -3.24 -7.50
N ILE A 8 10.80 -3.04 -8.70
CA ILE A 8 9.42 -3.41 -9.02
C ILE A 8 9.41 -4.88 -9.44
N VAL A 9 8.80 -5.71 -8.60
CA VAL A 9 8.77 -7.16 -8.77
C VAL A 9 7.53 -7.56 -9.57
N GLY A 10 7.68 -8.38 -10.62
CA GLY A 10 6.56 -9.05 -11.29
C GLY A 10 5.60 -8.16 -12.11
N GLN A 11 5.99 -6.92 -12.44
CA GLN A 11 5.12 -5.95 -13.15
C GLN A 11 5.70 -5.45 -14.49
N ASP A 12 6.38 -6.32 -15.24
CA ASP A 12 7.11 -5.94 -16.47
C ASP A 12 6.24 -5.14 -17.45
N ARG A 13 5.01 -5.60 -17.69
CA ARG A 13 4.05 -4.91 -18.59
C ARG A 13 3.68 -3.51 -18.12
N ALA A 14 3.59 -3.29 -16.82
CA ALA A 14 3.27 -1.98 -16.26
C ALA A 14 4.49 -1.06 -16.38
N VAL A 15 5.68 -1.56 -16.05
CA VAL A 15 6.96 -0.85 -16.17
C VAL A 15 7.21 -0.41 -17.61
N ASP A 16 7.01 -1.29 -18.59
CA ASP A 16 7.21 -0.96 -20.01
C ASP A 16 6.27 0.17 -20.49
N LYS A 17 5.01 0.13 -20.05
CA LYS A 17 4.06 1.22 -20.32
C LYS A 17 4.51 2.54 -19.70
N LEU A 18 4.96 2.51 -18.45
CA LEU A 18 5.39 3.72 -17.75
C LEU A 18 6.64 4.33 -18.37
N ARG A 19 7.62 3.51 -18.79
CA ARG A 19 8.78 3.98 -19.56
C ARG A 19 8.37 4.68 -20.85
N HIS A 20 7.39 4.12 -21.57
CA HIS A 20 6.86 4.77 -22.76
C HIS A 20 6.17 6.09 -22.44
N PHE A 21 5.30 6.13 -21.42
CA PHE A 21 4.58 7.35 -21.07
C PHE A 21 5.48 8.47 -20.53
N ALA A 22 6.66 8.13 -19.97
CA ALA A 22 7.64 9.11 -19.52
C ALA A 22 8.15 10.03 -20.66
N THR A 23 8.02 9.61 -21.92
CA THR A 23 8.42 10.39 -23.09
C THR A 23 7.23 11.09 -23.78
N THR A 24 6.04 11.07 -23.18
CA THR A 24 4.82 11.64 -23.75
C THR A 24 4.35 12.86 -22.95
N ASN A 25 3.39 13.62 -23.50
CA ASN A 25 2.77 14.75 -22.81
C ASN A 25 1.53 14.37 -21.98
N VAL A 26 1.35 13.09 -21.64
CA VAL A 26 0.23 12.65 -20.79
C VAL A 26 0.49 13.10 -19.36
N GLN A 27 -0.52 13.74 -18.76
CA GLN A 27 -0.39 14.35 -17.43
C GLN A 27 -1.28 13.70 -16.37
N SER A 28 -2.18 12.79 -16.72
CA SER A 28 -3.12 12.18 -15.75
C SER A 28 -3.12 10.67 -15.90
N PHE A 29 -2.67 9.98 -14.85
CA PHE A 29 -2.54 8.52 -14.80
C PHE A 29 -3.35 7.94 -13.66
N LEU A 30 -3.98 6.79 -13.90
CA LEU A 30 -4.66 5.99 -12.87
C LEU A 30 -4.02 4.61 -12.81
N PHE A 31 -3.31 4.33 -11.71
CA PHE A 31 -2.71 3.04 -11.46
C PHE A 31 -3.70 2.20 -10.67
N VAL A 32 -4.06 1.04 -11.22
CA VAL A 32 -5.06 0.14 -10.64
C VAL A 32 -4.42 -1.20 -10.36
N GLY A 33 -4.46 -1.64 -9.11
CA GLY A 33 -4.08 -3.00 -8.77
C GLY A 33 -4.03 -3.24 -7.26
N PRO A 34 -4.11 -4.50 -6.84
CA PRO A 34 -4.26 -4.85 -5.43
C PRO A 34 -3.13 -4.29 -4.57
N GLU A 35 -3.39 -4.15 -3.28
CA GLU A 35 -2.40 -3.69 -2.32
C GLU A 35 -1.13 -4.56 -2.32
N GLY A 36 0.03 -3.93 -2.17
CA GLY A 36 1.33 -4.62 -2.15
C GLY A 36 1.82 -5.16 -3.50
N CYS A 37 1.15 -4.83 -4.61
CA CYS A 37 1.60 -5.21 -5.96
C CYS A 37 2.79 -4.41 -6.50
N GLY A 38 3.27 -3.41 -5.75
CA GLY A 38 4.36 -2.51 -6.15
C GLY A 38 3.93 -1.21 -6.83
N LYS A 39 2.63 -0.93 -6.96
CA LYS A 39 2.11 0.29 -7.62
C LYS A 39 2.59 1.60 -6.99
N GLU A 40 2.71 1.67 -5.66
CA GLU A 40 3.17 2.86 -4.94
C GLU A 40 4.64 3.16 -5.26
N TYR A 41 5.48 2.13 -5.21
CA TYR A 41 6.88 2.26 -5.59
C TYR A 41 7.03 2.59 -7.08
N ALA A 42 6.24 1.97 -7.96
CA ALA A 42 6.21 2.27 -9.38
C ALA A 42 5.81 3.72 -9.66
N ALA A 43 4.89 4.30 -8.87
CA ALA A 43 4.52 5.71 -8.98
C ALA A 43 5.69 6.64 -8.66
N ARG A 44 6.47 6.33 -7.60
CA ARG A 44 7.70 7.07 -7.28
C ARG A 44 8.78 6.90 -8.33
N ALA A 45 9.01 5.69 -8.82
CA ALA A 45 9.97 5.42 -9.90
C ALA A 45 9.59 6.18 -11.19
N PHE A 46 8.30 6.21 -11.52
CA PHE A 46 7.79 6.99 -12.65
C PHE A 46 7.95 8.49 -12.44
N ALA A 47 7.59 9.00 -11.26
CA ALA A 47 7.81 10.40 -10.90
C ALA A 47 9.30 10.79 -10.99
N SER A 48 10.20 9.91 -10.53
CA SER A 48 11.65 10.10 -10.65
C SER A 48 12.07 10.22 -12.11
N THR A 49 11.55 9.35 -12.97
CA THR A 49 11.86 9.37 -14.40
C THR A 49 11.35 10.66 -15.07
N LEU A 50 10.15 11.12 -14.70
CA LEU A 50 9.58 12.38 -15.20
C LEU A 50 10.39 13.61 -14.77
N VAL A 51 10.87 13.64 -13.52
CA VAL A 51 11.63 14.77 -12.96
C VAL A 51 13.06 14.80 -13.50
N THR A 52 13.73 13.66 -13.54
CA THR A 52 15.15 13.56 -13.90
C THR A 52 15.39 13.36 -15.39
N GLY A 53 14.38 12.88 -16.13
CA GLY A 53 14.52 12.47 -17.52
C GLY A 53 15.35 11.19 -17.71
N SER A 54 15.55 10.40 -16.65
CA SER A 54 16.43 9.22 -16.65
C SER A 54 15.87 8.09 -15.78
N ASP A 55 16.19 6.85 -16.16
CA ASP A 55 15.92 5.64 -15.38
C ASP A 55 16.91 5.42 -14.24
N SER A 56 17.99 6.22 -14.16
CA SER A 56 19.06 6.02 -13.16
C SER A 56 18.57 6.26 -11.74
N ASP A 57 18.93 5.35 -10.83
CA ASP A 57 18.69 5.50 -9.38
C ASP A 57 19.79 6.26 -8.65
N SER A 58 20.80 6.75 -9.37
CA SER A 58 22.02 7.32 -8.78
C SER A 58 21.95 8.83 -8.50
N SER A 59 20.94 9.54 -8.99
CA SER A 59 20.82 10.99 -8.78
C SER A 59 20.25 11.30 -7.40
N ARG A 60 20.56 12.50 -6.89
CA ARG A 60 20.02 12.99 -5.61
C ARG A 60 18.49 13.06 -5.67
N GLU A 61 17.97 13.54 -6.79
CA GLU A 61 16.53 13.67 -7.05
C GLU A 61 15.87 12.31 -7.03
N ALA A 62 16.45 11.29 -7.69
CA ALA A 62 15.90 9.94 -7.69
C ALA A 62 15.86 9.34 -6.28
N ASP A 63 16.93 9.46 -5.50
CA ASP A 63 16.97 8.98 -4.11
C ASP A 63 15.91 9.67 -3.24
N LEU A 64 15.78 11.00 -3.32
CA LEU A 64 14.77 11.75 -2.57
C LEU A 64 13.35 11.39 -2.99
N ILE A 65 13.07 11.24 -4.29
CA ILE A 65 11.75 10.89 -4.80
C ILE A 65 11.36 9.48 -4.38
N LEU A 66 12.29 8.52 -4.45
CA LEU A 66 12.03 7.14 -4.01
C LEU A 66 11.73 7.05 -2.50
N ARG A 67 12.30 7.97 -1.71
CA ARG A 67 11.99 8.14 -0.27
C ARG A 67 10.72 8.95 0.00
N GLY A 68 10.16 9.63 -1.00
CA GLY A 68 8.99 10.51 -0.84
C GLY A 68 9.33 11.86 -0.18
N GLU A 69 10.55 12.34 -0.33
CA GLU A 69 11.08 13.54 0.33
C GLU A 69 11.41 14.69 -0.64
N PHE A 70 11.06 14.55 -1.92
CA PHE A 70 11.36 15.55 -2.93
C PHE A 70 10.26 16.62 -3.04
N ALA A 71 10.64 17.90 -2.99
CA ALA A 71 9.69 19.00 -2.82
C ALA A 71 8.67 19.16 -3.97
N ASP A 72 9.04 18.75 -5.20
CA ASP A 72 8.15 18.80 -6.36
C ASP A 72 7.43 17.47 -6.66
N VAL A 73 7.61 16.45 -5.81
CA VAL A 73 6.80 15.21 -5.84
C VAL A 73 5.99 15.14 -4.55
N ASN A 74 4.72 15.55 -4.63
CA ASN A 74 3.81 15.58 -3.49
C ASN A 74 3.00 14.29 -3.41
N GLU A 75 3.12 13.58 -2.30
CA GLU A 75 2.28 12.42 -2.01
C GLU A 75 1.17 12.78 -1.03
N ILE A 76 -0.06 12.46 -1.42
CA ILE A 76 -1.27 12.83 -0.69
C ILE A 76 -1.94 11.54 -0.25
N PHE A 77 -2.09 11.43 1.06
CA PHE A 77 -2.73 10.32 1.72
C PHE A 77 -3.98 10.82 2.45
N ARG A 78 -5.05 10.04 2.44
CA ARG A 78 -6.24 10.33 3.24
C ARG A 78 -5.93 10.41 4.73
N VAL A 79 -6.58 11.34 5.41
CA VAL A 79 -6.73 11.31 6.87
C VAL A 79 -8.07 10.65 7.19
N GLY A 80 -8.06 9.67 8.09
CA GLY A 80 -9.30 8.95 8.44
C GLY A 80 -9.66 7.85 7.43
N ALA A 81 -10.93 7.73 7.05
CA ALA A 81 -11.48 6.56 6.32
C ALA A 81 -11.58 6.74 4.81
N ALA A 82 -11.53 7.97 4.31
CA ALA A 82 -11.77 8.33 2.91
C ALA A 82 -10.99 9.61 2.58
N VAL A 83 -10.69 9.84 1.30
CA VAL A 83 -10.22 11.16 0.85
C VAL A 83 -11.42 12.13 0.86
N ASP A 84 -11.31 13.19 1.64
CA ASP A 84 -12.34 14.17 1.90
C ASP A 84 -12.19 15.46 1.07
N LYS A 85 -13.04 16.44 1.39
CA LYS A 85 -13.12 17.69 0.63
C LYS A 85 -11.91 18.57 0.91
N GLU A 86 -11.45 18.60 2.15
CA GLU A 86 -10.30 19.37 2.62
C GLU A 86 -9.03 18.90 1.92
N GLU A 87 -8.85 17.59 1.77
CA GLU A 87 -7.74 17.01 1.01
C GLU A 87 -7.86 17.30 -0.48
N ALA A 88 -9.06 17.22 -1.05
CA ALA A 88 -9.29 17.64 -2.44
C ALA A 88 -8.97 19.13 -2.66
N GLU A 89 -9.30 20.01 -1.72
CA GLU A 89 -8.92 21.42 -1.77
C GLU A 89 -7.41 21.61 -1.72
N SER A 90 -6.72 20.88 -0.83
CA SER A 90 -5.26 20.89 -0.75
C SER A 90 -4.61 20.45 -2.06
N ILE A 91 -5.11 19.37 -2.68
CA ILE A 91 -4.66 18.89 -4.01
C ILE A 91 -4.79 20.00 -5.05
N VAL A 92 -5.95 20.65 -5.13
CA VAL A 92 -6.20 21.73 -6.09
C VAL A 92 -5.24 22.90 -5.87
N THR A 93 -5.05 23.33 -4.61
CA THR A 93 -4.11 24.41 -4.28
C THR A 93 -2.67 24.05 -4.61
N GLN A 94 -2.23 22.82 -4.31
CA GLN A 94 -0.88 22.39 -4.64
C GLN A 94 -0.67 22.32 -6.17
N SER A 95 -1.67 21.87 -6.92
CA SER A 95 -1.60 21.79 -8.38
C SER A 95 -1.54 23.14 -9.09
N SER A 96 -1.99 24.23 -8.45
CA SER A 96 -1.93 25.56 -9.06
C SER A 96 -0.59 26.26 -8.84
N THR A 97 0.26 25.73 -7.96
CA THR A 97 1.58 26.29 -7.69
C THR A 97 2.62 25.78 -8.69
N THR A 98 3.57 26.63 -9.09
CA THR A 98 4.68 26.22 -9.95
C THR A 98 5.64 25.27 -9.23
N PRO A 99 6.35 24.39 -9.95
CA PRO A 99 7.47 23.64 -9.38
C PRO A 99 8.53 24.57 -8.75
N LEU A 100 9.23 24.09 -7.73
CA LEU A 100 10.26 24.82 -6.99
C LEU A 100 11.63 24.71 -7.67
N GLU A 101 12.08 23.47 -7.94
CA GLU A 101 13.40 23.20 -8.53
C GLU A 101 13.34 22.29 -9.77
N ALA A 102 12.29 21.47 -9.93
CA ALA A 102 12.11 20.59 -11.07
C ALA A 102 11.40 21.28 -12.26
N LYS A 103 11.47 20.67 -13.45
CA LYS A 103 10.70 21.14 -14.63
C LYS A 103 9.21 20.81 -14.53
N VAL A 104 8.89 19.77 -13.79
CA VAL A 104 7.55 19.22 -13.59
C VAL A 104 7.31 18.96 -12.11
N LYS A 105 6.07 19.15 -11.68
CA LYS A 105 5.55 18.80 -10.37
C LYS A 105 4.68 17.57 -10.51
N VAL A 106 4.94 16.56 -9.70
CA VAL A 106 4.15 15.32 -9.69
C VAL A 106 3.31 15.28 -8.43
N ILE A 107 2.02 14.99 -8.56
CA ILE A 107 1.09 14.83 -7.44
C ILE A 107 0.59 13.39 -7.46
N ILE A 108 1.01 12.61 -6.47
CA ILE A 108 0.60 11.23 -6.27
C ILE A 108 -0.51 11.19 -5.24
N ILE A 109 -1.68 10.69 -5.61
CA ILE A 109 -2.86 10.61 -4.73
C ILE A 109 -3.11 9.14 -4.42
N HIS A 110 -2.96 8.77 -3.15
CA HIS A 110 -3.12 7.40 -2.68
C HIS A 110 -4.58 7.04 -2.42
N GLU A 111 -4.91 5.76 -2.61
CA GLU A 111 -6.19 5.15 -2.25
C GLU A 111 -7.45 5.87 -2.81
N VAL A 112 -7.41 6.35 -4.05
CA VAL A 112 -8.52 7.15 -4.64
C VAL A 112 -9.84 6.37 -4.75
N HIS A 113 -9.79 5.04 -4.69
CA HIS A 113 -10.97 4.18 -4.60
C HIS A 113 -11.75 4.32 -3.29
N LEU A 114 -11.15 4.94 -2.27
CA LEU A 114 -11.80 5.32 -1.00
C LEU A 114 -12.20 6.80 -0.98
N MET A 115 -12.06 7.53 -2.08
CA MET A 115 -12.43 8.94 -2.16
C MET A 115 -13.94 9.12 -2.09
N ARG A 116 -14.39 10.15 -1.38
CA ARG A 116 -15.80 10.54 -1.40
C ARG A 116 -16.18 11.15 -2.75
N ASP A 117 -17.41 10.94 -3.19
CA ASP A 117 -17.89 11.50 -4.46
C ASP A 117 -17.72 13.03 -4.54
N SER A 118 -17.92 13.74 -3.42
CA SER A 118 -17.73 15.19 -3.33
C SER A 118 -16.27 15.62 -3.58
N ALA A 119 -15.31 14.82 -3.13
CA ALA A 119 -13.88 15.04 -3.37
C ALA A 119 -13.54 14.74 -4.83
N ALA A 120 -14.04 13.62 -5.36
CA ALA A 120 -13.82 13.23 -6.75
C ALA A 120 -14.32 14.30 -7.73
N VAL A 121 -15.56 14.80 -7.57
CA VAL A 121 -16.14 15.86 -8.40
C VAL A 121 -15.30 17.13 -8.39
N ARG A 122 -14.73 17.50 -7.24
CA ARG A 122 -13.89 18.68 -7.11
C ARG A 122 -12.57 18.57 -7.88
N LEU A 123 -12.02 17.36 -7.96
CA LEU A 123 -10.76 17.11 -8.67
C LEU A 123 -10.93 16.97 -10.18
N LEU A 124 -12.15 16.71 -10.68
CA LEU A 124 -12.39 16.45 -12.10
C LEU A 124 -11.81 17.53 -13.01
N LYS A 125 -12.11 18.81 -12.73
CA LYS A 125 -11.61 19.91 -13.56
C LYS A 125 -10.09 19.97 -13.58
N THR A 126 -9.47 19.78 -12.42
CA THR A 126 -8.01 19.85 -12.26
C THR A 126 -7.29 18.68 -12.93
N ILE A 127 -7.90 17.50 -12.93
CA ILE A 127 -7.35 16.29 -13.59
C ILE A 127 -7.57 16.33 -15.11
N GLU A 128 -8.68 16.94 -15.57
CA GLU A 128 -9.02 17.07 -16.99
C GLU A 128 -8.15 18.11 -17.70
N GLU A 129 -7.86 19.23 -17.03
CA GLU A 129 -7.03 20.32 -17.55
C GLU A 129 -5.93 20.66 -16.54
N PRO A 130 -4.94 19.77 -16.30
CA PRO A 130 -3.84 20.04 -15.40
C PRO A 130 -2.98 21.19 -15.95
N ALA A 131 -2.35 21.95 -15.04
CA ALA A 131 -1.37 22.95 -15.44
C ALA A 131 -0.23 22.29 -16.25
N SER A 132 0.38 23.03 -17.18
CA SER A 132 1.36 22.48 -18.15
C SER A 132 2.58 21.78 -17.52
N GLN A 133 2.90 22.09 -16.26
CA GLN A 133 4.02 21.50 -15.53
C GLN A 133 3.56 20.52 -14.44
N VAL A 134 2.30 20.09 -14.43
CA VAL A 134 1.76 19.20 -13.39
C VAL A 134 1.41 17.85 -13.99
N VAL A 135 1.78 16.79 -13.28
CA VAL A 135 1.42 15.40 -13.60
C VAL A 135 0.73 14.78 -12.37
N PHE A 136 -0.45 14.22 -12.58
CA PHE A 136 -1.20 13.46 -11.59
C PHE A 136 -0.98 11.96 -11.75
N ILE A 137 -0.71 11.29 -10.64
CA ILE A 137 -0.68 9.83 -10.54
C ILE A 137 -1.65 9.41 -9.44
N LEU A 138 -2.77 8.81 -9.82
CA LEU A 138 -3.81 8.35 -8.90
C LEU A 138 -3.64 6.86 -8.66
N LEU A 139 -3.66 6.43 -7.40
CA LEU A 139 -3.48 5.02 -7.02
C LEU A 139 -4.78 4.43 -6.47
N ALA A 140 -5.23 3.32 -7.06
CA ALA A 140 -6.42 2.60 -6.64
C ALA A 140 -6.15 1.10 -6.51
N ASP A 141 -6.79 0.45 -5.53
CA ASP A 141 -6.72 -1.00 -5.40
C ASP A 141 -7.59 -1.72 -6.42
N GLN A 142 -8.70 -1.08 -6.76
CA GLN A 142 -9.71 -1.57 -7.69
C GLN A 142 -10.47 -0.40 -8.32
N LEU A 143 -11.03 -0.63 -9.50
CA LEU A 143 -11.96 0.30 -10.12
C LEU A 143 -13.34 0.13 -9.47
N VAL A 144 -13.74 1.15 -8.70
CA VAL A 144 -15.08 1.25 -8.12
C VAL A 144 -15.96 2.16 -8.97
N PRO A 145 -17.30 2.02 -8.93
CA PRO A 145 -18.20 2.87 -9.71
C PRO A 145 -17.97 4.38 -9.54
N SER A 146 -17.61 4.83 -8.33
CA SER A 146 -17.31 6.25 -8.05
C SER A 146 -16.09 6.80 -8.81
N LEU A 147 -15.18 5.94 -9.28
CA LEU A 147 -14.01 6.34 -10.06
C LEU A 147 -14.27 6.43 -11.57
N THR A 148 -15.45 6.06 -12.06
CA THR A 148 -15.71 5.95 -13.51
C THR A 148 -15.44 7.26 -14.26
N THR A 149 -15.80 8.40 -13.66
CA THR A 149 -15.62 9.74 -14.25
C THR A 149 -14.17 10.22 -14.28
N ILE A 150 -13.36 9.80 -13.29
CA ILE A 150 -11.91 10.04 -13.24
C ILE A 150 -11.22 9.12 -14.25
N ASN A 151 -11.60 7.84 -14.27
CA ASN A 151 -11.04 6.81 -15.13
C ASN A 151 -11.12 7.21 -16.61
N SER A 152 -12.24 7.82 -17.04
CA SER A 152 -12.42 8.27 -18.44
C SER A 152 -11.46 9.39 -18.87
N ARG A 153 -10.78 10.05 -17.93
CA ARG A 153 -9.86 11.19 -18.15
C ARG A 153 -8.39 10.84 -17.89
N CYS A 154 -8.12 9.60 -17.46
CA CYS A 154 -6.79 9.16 -17.09
C CYS A 154 -6.33 8.04 -18.02
N VAL A 155 -5.02 7.95 -18.23
CA VAL A 155 -4.42 6.74 -18.77
C VAL A 155 -4.34 5.69 -17.67
N VAL A 156 -4.96 4.54 -17.90
CA VAL A 156 -4.99 3.45 -16.93
C VAL A 156 -3.77 2.54 -17.08
N VAL A 157 -3.05 2.35 -15.98
CA VAL A 157 -1.96 1.37 -15.87
C VAL A 157 -2.37 0.31 -14.86
N ASN A 158 -2.60 -0.91 -15.35
CA ASN A 158 -3.01 -2.02 -14.50
C ASN A 158 -1.79 -2.75 -13.93
N PHE A 159 -1.84 -3.02 -12.63
CA PHE A 159 -0.90 -3.83 -11.87
C PHE A 159 -1.60 -5.12 -11.44
N ALA A 160 -0.93 -6.25 -11.64
CA ALA A 160 -1.47 -7.55 -11.28
C ALA A 160 -1.15 -7.89 -9.82
N ARG A 161 -1.91 -8.81 -9.22
CA ARG A 161 -1.46 -9.46 -7.97
C ARG A 161 -0.14 -10.17 -8.23
N LEU A 162 0.81 -10.07 -7.30
CA LEU A 162 2.10 -10.75 -7.43
C LEU A 162 1.91 -12.26 -7.30
N ARG A 163 2.66 -13.02 -8.11
CA ARG A 163 2.71 -14.47 -7.97
C ARG A 163 3.52 -14.83 -6.73
N GLU A 164 3.16 -15.92 -6.07
CA GLU A 164 3.91 -16.42 -4.90
C GLU A 164 5.39 -16.63 -5.24
N SER A 165 5.69 -17.12 -6.46
CA SER A 165 7.06 -17.28 -6.95
C SER A 165 7.85 -15.97 -7.02
N ASP A 166 7.20 -14.87 -7.42
CA ASP A 166 7.86 -13.58 -7.53
C ASP A 166 8.16 -13.00 -6.14
N ILE A 167 7.24 -13.18 -5.19
CA ILE A 167 7.44 -12.77 -3.79
C ILE A 167 8.54 -13.60 -3.14
N ALA A 168 8.51 -14.93 -3.29
CA ALA A 168 9.55 -15.80 -2.73
C ALA A 168 10.93 -15.44 -3.29
N ALA A 169 11.04 -15.19 -4.60
CA ALA A 169 12.29 -14.73 -5.23
C ALA A 169 12.77 -13.39 -4.66
N ALA A 170 11.87 -12.43 -4.47
CA ALA A 170 12.20 -11.14 -3.85
C ALA A 170 12.68 -11.29 -2.40
N LEU A 171 12.02 -12.13 -1.60
CA LEU A 171 12.43 -12.40 -0.22
C LEU A 171 13.79 -13.11 -0.15
N MET A 172 14.06 -14.05 -1.05
CA MET A 172 15.37 -14.71 -1.14
C MET A 172 16.48 -13.72 -1.53
N ALA A 173 16.19 -12.77 -2.42
CA ALA A 173 17.11 -11.68 -2.74
C ALA A 173 17.35 -10.74 -1.53
N ASP A 174 16.35 -10.58 -0.66
CA ASP A 174 16.46 -9.87 0.62
C ASP A 174 17.19 -10.71 1.71
N GLY A 175 17.63 -11.93 1.40
CA GLY A 175 18.41 -12.80 2.30
C GLY A 175 17.60 -13.80 3.12
N VAL A 176 16.31 -13.99 2.84
CA VAL A 176 15.45 -14.95 3.53
C VAL A 176 15.70 -16.37 3.02
N PHE A 177 15.75 -17.35 3.93
CA PHE A 177 15.92 -18.76 3.55
C PHE A 177 14.78 -19.27 2.66
N PRO A 178 15.05 -20.11 1.64
CA PRO A 178 14.04 -20.51 0.64
C PRO A 178 12.74 -21.07 1.22
N ALA A 179 12.82 -22.01 2.18
CA ALA A 179 11.64 -22.61 2.80
C ALA A 179 10.77 -21.57 3.54
N THR A 180 11.40 -20.60 4.20
CA THR A 180 10.69 -19.49 4.86
C THR A 180 10.08 -18.55 3.82
N ALA A 181 10.82 -18.22 2.76
CA ALA A 181 10.35 -17.34 1.69
C ALA A 181 9.11 -17.91 0.99
N GLU A 182 9.09 -19.20 0.65
CA GLU A 182 7.94 -19.88 0.05
C GLU A 182 6.72 -19.89 0.98
N SER A 183 6.92 -20.27 2.25
CA SER A 183 5.84 -20.29 3.25
C SER A 183 5.24 -18.90 3.48
N VAL A 184 6.08 -17.86 3.56
CA VAL A 184 5.64 -16.48 3.76
C VAL A 184 4.99 -15.90 2.51
N ALA A 185 5.48 -16.23 1.32
CA ALA A 185 4.87 -15.79 0.06
C ALA A 185 3.43 -16.28 -0.08
N LYS A 186 3.14 -17.51 0.33
CA LYS A 186 1.76 -18.03 0.40
C LYS A 186 0.91 -17.27 1.42
N ALA A 187 1.46 -17.02 2.62
CA ALA A 187 0.77 -16.30 3.69
C ALA A 187 0.53 -14.81 3.38
N SER A 188 1.33 -14.22 2.49
CA SER A 188 1.25 -12.80 2.13
C SER A 188 0.14 -12.49 1.13
N GLN A 189 -0.48 -13.51 0.53
CA GLN A 189 -1.57 -13.38 -0.43
C GLN A 189 -1.25 -12.44 -1.60
N GLY A 190 -0.02 -12.46 -2.11
CA GLY A 190 0.36 -11.63 -3.27
C GLY A 190 0.70 -10.18 -2.94
N ASN A 191 0.91 -9.84 -1.66
CA ASN A 191 1.34 -8.53 -1.18
C ASN A 191 2.81 -8.63 -0.68
N LEU A 192 3.75 -7.97 -1.36
CA LEU A 192 5.18 -8.04 -1.02
C LEU A 192 5.52 -7.34 0.31
N ASP A 193 4.90 -6.20 0.59
CA ASP A 193 5.15 -5.45 1.82
C ASP A 193 4.73 -6.26 3.05
N ARG A 194 3.54 -6.89 2.96
CA ARG A 194 3.07 -7.86 3.95
C ARG A 194 4.06 -9.02 4.09
N ALA A 195 4.53 -9.58 2.98
CA ALA A 195 5.48 -10.69 3.01
C ALA A 195 6.73 -10.33 3.83
N ARG A 196 7.30 -9.15 3.60
CA ARG A 196 8.47 -8.67 4.36
C ARG A 196 8.20 -8.51 5.86
N MET A 197 7.01 -8.01 6.24
CA MET A 197 6.62 -7.91 7.64
C MET A 197 6.50 -9.29 8.31
N LEU A 198 5.92 -10.26 7.59
CA LEU A 198 5.69 -11.61 8.09
C LEU A 198 6.98 -12.41 8.32
N VAL A 199 8.07 -12.10 7.61
CA VAL A 199 9.37 -12.75 7.81
C VAL A 199 9.85 -12.64 9.26
N THR A 200 9.55 -11.52 9.93
CA THR A 200 9.97 -11.25 11.32
C THR A 200 8.91 -11.59 12.37
N ASP A 201 7.73 -12.05 11.95
CA ASP A 201 6.60 -12.30 12.85
C ASP A 201 6.66 -13.70 13.46
N ASN A 202 7.16 -13.78 14.70
CA ASN A 202 7.24 -15.02 15.46
C ASN A 202 5.87 -15.58 15.91
N TYR A 203 4.80 -14.79 15.80
CA TYR A 203 3.44 -15.15 16.22
C TYR A 203 2.53 -15.55 15.06
N LEU A 204 2.99 -15.43 13.81
CA LEU A 204 2.21 -15.74 12.62
C LEU A 204 1.59 -17.14 12.68
N ALA A 205 2.38 -18.17 13.00
CA ALA A 205 1.89 -19.55 13.04
C ALA A 205 0.75 -19.74 14.05
N ARG A 206 0.89 -19.18 15.25
CA ARG A 206 -0.15 -19.25 16.30
C ARG A 206 -1.41 -18.50 15.89
N ARG A 207 -1.25 -17.35 15.23
CA ARG A 207 -2.38 -16.56 14.73
C ARG A 207 -3.14 -17.32 13.64
N GLN A 208 -2.43 -17.93 12.68
CA GLN A 208 -3.05 -18.76 11.63
C GLN A 208 -3.80 -19.97 12.22
N GLU A 209 -3.21 -20.63 13.21
CA GLU A 209 -3.84 -21.73 13.95
C GLU A 209 -5.12 -21.28 14.68
N ALA A 210 -5.09 -20.11 15.33
CA ALA A 210 -6.26 -19.54 16.00
C ALA A 210 -7.43 -19.32 15.03
N PHE A 211 -7.17 -18.85 13.81
CA PHE A 211 -8.19 -18.72 12.76
C PHE A 211 -8.67 -20.06 12.18
N ALA A 212 -7.76 -21.02 11.97
CA ALA A 212 -8.10 -22.34 11.47
C ALA A 212 -9.03 -23.11 12.43
N ASN A 213 -8.80 -22.95 13.73
CA ASN A 213 -9.54 -23.67 14.77
C ASN A 213 -10.85 -23.00 15.20
N ILE A 214 -11.29 -21.92 14.53
CA ILE A 214 -12.57 -21.26 14.88
C ILE A 214 -13.73 -22.26 14.76
N ALA A 215 -13.79 -23.03 13.66
CA ALA A 215 -14.89 -23.96 13.38
C ALA A 215 -15.11 -24.97 14.50
N SER A 216 -14.03 -25.53 15.06
CA SER A 216 -14.08 -26.52 16.15
C SER A 216 -14.36 -25.92 17.53
N ARG A 217 -14.23 -24.61 17.68
CA ARG A 217 -14.46 -23.89 18.95
C ARG A 217 -15.88 -23.32 19.07
N LEU A 218 -16.63 -23.30 17.97
CA LEU A 218 -18.02 -22.84 17.97
C LEU A 218 -18.95 -23.92 18.52
N ASP A 219 -19.73 -23.56 19.54
CA ASP A 219 -20.71 -24.44 20.20
C ASP A 219 -22.16 -23.94 20.05
N GLY A 220 -22.38 -22.91 19.21
CA GLY A 220 -23.67 -22.26 19.01
C GLY A 220 -24.02 -21.19 20.06
N THR A 221 -23.18 -20.96 21.07
CA THR A 221 -23.42 -19.96 22.11
C THR A 221 -22.71 -18.63 21.81
N GLY A 222 -23.32 -17.52 22.25
CA GLY A 222 -22.68 -16.21 22.20
C GLY A 222 -21.42 -16.12 23.09
N SER A 223 -21.32 -16.95 24.14
CA SER A 223 -20.13 -16.98 25.02
C SER A 223 -18.91 -17.54 24.29
N ALA A 224 -19.06 -18.61 23.51
CA ALA A 224 -17.98 -19.13 22.68
C ALA A 224 -17.52 -18.11 21.65
N VAL A 225 -18.46 -17.44 20.96
CA VAL A 225 -18.15 -16.37 20.00
C VAL A 225 -17.36 -15.25 20.66
N PHE A 226 -17.79 -14.77 21.83
CA PHE A 226 -17.08 -13.71 22.56
C PHE A 226 -15.64 -14.12 22.91
N LYS A 227 -15.44 -15.34 23.42
CA LYS A 227 -14.10 -15.85 23.77
C LYS A 227 -13.19 -15.98 22.54
N ILE A 228 -13.72 -16.45 21.42
CA ILE A 228 -12.98 -16.55 20.16
C ILE A 228 -12.57 -15.16 19.66
N VAL A 229 -13.51 -14.21 19.63
CA VAL A 229 -13.23 -12.84 19.16
C VAL A 229 -12.19 -12.16 20.05
N ALA A 230 -12.27 -12.33 21.37
CA ALA A 230 -11.28 -11.78 22.30
C ALA A 230 -9.88 -12.36 22.05
N ASP A 231 -9.78 -13.68 21.94
CA ASP A 231 -8.52 -14.40 21.66
C ASP A 231 -7.91 -14.00 20.30
N LEU A 232 -8.73 -13.89 19.24
CA LEU A 232 -8.28 -13.36 17.95
C LEU A 232 -7.83 -11.89 18.07
N GLY A 233 -8.51 -11.09 18.89
CA GLY A 233 -8.09 -9.73 19.23
C GLY A 233 -6.67 -9.68 19.78
N ASP A 234 -6.37 -10.50 20.78
CA ASP A 234 -5.03 -10.59 21.39
C ASP A 234 -3.95 -10.99 20.36
N HIS A 235 -4.29 -11.88 19.42
CA HIS A 235 -3.38 -12.26 18.34
C HIS A 235 -3.13 -11.14 17.33
N LEU A 236 -4.15 -10.32 17.04
CA LEU A 236 -4.03 -9.16 16.15
C LEU A 236 -3.22 -8.04 16.81
N ASP A 237 -3.40 -7.82 18.11
CA ASP A 237 -2.64 -6.82 18.86
C ASP A 237 -1.16 -7.23 18.95
N LYS A 238 -0.85 -8.52 19.17
CA LYS A 238 0.53 -9.05 19.08
C LYS A 238 1.17 -8.88 17.71
N ALA A 239 0.40 -8.97 16.64
CA ALA A 239 0.92 -8.75 15.28
C ALA A 239 1.34 -7.28 15.07
N ALA A 240 0.70 -6.34 15.79
CA ALA A 240 1.00 -4.92 15.71
C ALA A 240 2.23 -4.50 16.53
N GLU A 241 2.63 -5.24 17.57
CA GLU A 241 3.72 -4.88 18.49
C GLU A 241 5.03 -4.51 17.78
N ALA A 242 5.42 -5.26 16.75
CA ALA A 242 6.65 -4.99 16.00
C ALA A 242 6.59 -3.63 15.27
N LEU A 243 5.44 -3.33 14.67
CA LEU A 243 5.20 -2.08 13.95
C LEU A 243 5.09 -0.91 14.94
N GLU A 244 4.41 -1.09 16.07
CA GLU A 244 4.30 -0.10 17.14
C GLU A 244 5.68 0.24 17.71
N THR A 245 6.54 -0.76 17.92
CA THR A 245 7.92 -0.54 18.37
C THR A 245 8.72 0.30 17.36
N MET A 246 8.51 0.09 16.06
CA MET A 246 9.13 0.92 15.02
C MET A 246 8.58 2.35 15.04
N HIS A 247 7.27 2.52 15.20
CA HIS A 247 6.60 3.81 15.31
C HIS A 247 7.11 4.63 16.49
N GLU A 248 7.29 3.99 17.66
CA GLU A 248 7.87 4.63 18.84
C GLU A 248 9.29 5.12 18.61
N ARG A 249 10.13 4.32 17.94
CA ARG A 249 11.51 4.71 17.60
C ARG A 249 11.53 5.91 16.66
N GLU A 250 10.66 5.91 15.66
CA GLU A 250 10.56 7.02 14.72
C GLU A 250 10.09 8.31 15.40
N LEU A 251 9.11 8.23 16.30
CA LEU A 251 8.67 9.39 17.08
C LEU A 251 9.78 9.95 17.96
N LYS A 252 10.58 9.08 18.61
CA LYS A 252 11.74 9.51 19.41
C LYS A 252 12.78 10.23 18.56
N GLN A 253 13.12 9.69 17.39
CA GLN A 253 14.07 10.33 16.46
C GLN A 253 13.56 11.70 15.98
N LEU A 254 12.25 11.83 15.74
CA LEU A 254 11.65 13.12 15.40
C LEU A 254 11.75 14.11 16.57
N GLU A 255 11.44 13.66 17.79
CA GLU A 255 11.53 14.49 19.00
C GLU A 255 12.97 14.99 19.22
N GLU A 256 13.96 14.12 19.06
CA GLU A 256 15.38 14.46 19.11
C GLU A 256 15.75 15.49 18.02
N ARG A 257 15.29 15.29 16.78
CA ARG A 257 15.53 16.23 15.68
C ARG A 257 14.92 17.60 15.95
N VAL A 258 13.66 17.64 16.40
CA VAL A 258 12.95 18.88 16.74
C VAL A 258 13.62 19.61 17.90
N ALA A 259 14.12 18.88 18.90
CA ALA A 259 14.87 19.46 20.00
C ALA A 259 16.18 20.13 19.52
N LEU A 260 16.84 19.57 18.50
CA LEU A 260 18.07 20.10 17.92
C LEU A 260 17.83 21.27 16.96
N THR A 261 16.79 21.21 16.12
CA THR A 261 16.55 22.20 15.04
C THR A 261 15.61 23.33 15.43
N GLY A 262 14.80 23.16 16.48
CA GLY A 262 13.82 24.15 16.93
C GLY A 262 12.58 24.28 16.04
N GLU A 263 12.45 23.46 15.00
CA GLU A 263 11.29 23.48 14.09
C GLU A 263 10.02 23.01 14.80
N ARG A 264 9.00 23.88 14.91
CA ARG A 264 7.71 23.53 15.50
C ARG A 264 6.68 23.18 14.43
N GLY A 265 6.06 22.00 14.56
CA GLY A 265 4.60 21.90 14.42
C GLY A 265 3.98 21.06 13.30
N SER A 266 4.66 20.70 12.20
CA SER A 266 4.01 19.96 11.09
C SER A 266 4.32 18.46 11.08
N GLY A 267 5.57 18.06 11.35
CA GLY A 267 6.02 16.66 11.21
C GLY A 267 5.32 15.67 12.14
N ARG A 268 5.05 16.06 13.39
CA ARG A 268 4.48 15.14 14.41
C ARG A 268 3.08 14.65 14.04
N LYS A 269 2.23 15.56 13.54
CA LYS A 269 0.87 15.20 13.12
C LYS A 269 0.90 14.27 11.90
N ALA A 270 1.70 14.60 10.89
CA ALA A 270 1.84 13.79 9.69
C ALA A 270 2.34 12.36 10.00
N ILE A 271 3.32 12.24 10.90
CA ILE A 271 3.84 10.93 11.35
C ILE A 271 2.77 10.15 12.11
N ALA A 272 2.06 10.79 13.05
CA ALA A 272 1.00 10.13 13.81
C ALA A 272 -0.16 9.64 12.91
N ASP A 273 -0.55 10.43 11.92
CA ASP A 273 -1.59 10.04 10.96
C ASP A 273 -1.13 8.89 10.07
N ARG A 274 0.15 8.86 9.68
CA ARG A 274 0.77 7.72 8.97
C ARG A 274 0.78 6.47 9.83
N HIS A 275 1.23 6.54 11.09
CA HIS A 275 1.27 5.39 12.01
C HIS A 275 -0.11 4.77 12.21
N LYS A 276 -1.15 5.61 12.41
CA LYS A 276 -2.54 5.14 12.50
C LYS A 276 -3.03 4.47 11.21
N ARG A 277 -2.58 4.92 10.04
CA ARG A 277 -2.92 4.29 8.76
C ARG A 277 -2.27 2.92 8.63
N GLU A 278 -0.98 2.83 8.93
CA GLU A 278 -0.22 1.58 8.85
C GLU A 278 -0.77 0.52 9.80
N LEU A 279 -1.12 0.88 11.05
CA LEU A 279 -1.75 -0.05 12.00
C LEU A 279 -3.13 -0.53 11.52
N ARG A 280 -3.96 0.37 10.99
CA ARG A 280 -5.28 0.00 10.44
C ARG A 280 -5.15 -0.93 9.24
N LYS A 281 -4.17 -0.68 8.37
CA LYS A 281 -3.84 -1.50 7.20
C LYS A 281 -3.39 -2.90 7.64
N LEU A 282 -2.42 -2.98 8.54
CA LEU A 282 -1.95 -4.25 9.12
C LEU A 282 -3.11 -5.06 9.70
N ARG A 283 -3.95 -4.44 10.56
CA ARG A 283 -5.07 -5.13 11.19
C ARG A 283 -6.10 -5.64 10.17
N THR A 284 -6.36 -4.87 9.12
CA THR A 284 -7.26 -5.27 8.02
C THR A 284 -6.69 -6.45 7.25
N ASP A 285 -5.39 -6.43 6.95
CA ASP A 285 -4.70 -7.51 6.23
C ASP A 285 -4.66 -8.80 7.04
N GLU A 286 -4.38 -8.72 8.34
CA GLU A 286 -4.42 -9.89 9.22
C GLU A 286 -5.82 -10.49 9.33
N LEU A 287 -6.85 -9.65 9.41
CA LEU A 287 -8.25 -10.10 9.39
C LEU A 287 -8.61 -10.78 8.06
N ARG A 288 -8.25 -10.19 6.92
CA ARG A 288 -8.49 -10.79 5.60
C ARG A 288 -7.77 -12.12 5.45
N CYS A 289 -6.50 -12.19 5.89
CA CYS A 289 -5.71 -13.41 5.86
C CYS A 289 -6.36 -14.50 6.73
N GLY A 290 -6.67 -14.18 7.98
CA GLY A 290 -7.31 -15.09 8.92
C GLY A 290 -8.69 -15.58 8.46
N LEU A 291 -9.53 -14.67 7.94
CA LEU A 291 -10.85 -15.03 7.40
C LEU A 291 -10.75 -15.92 6.15
N SER A 292 -9.70 -15.75 5.33
CA SER A 292 -9.44 -16.66 4.21
C SER A 292 -9.07 -18.06 4.68
N ILE A 293 -8.29 -18.18 5.77
CA ILE A 293 -7.94 -19.48 6.38
C ILE A 293 -9.21 -20.13 6.93
N PHE A 294 -10.00 -19.36 7.68
CA PHE A 294 -11.28 -19.80 8.24
C PHE A 294 -12.24 -20.33 7.15
N ALA A 295 -12.40 -19.58 6.06
CA ALA A 295 -13.22 -19.99 4.93
C ALA A 295 -12.72 -21.28 4.27
N GLY A 296 -11.39 -21.43 4.15
CA GLY A 296 -10.77 -22.65 3.63
C GLY A 296 -11.10 -23.88 4.48
N VAL A 297 -10.93 -23.79 5.81
CA VAL A 297 -11.28 -24.88 6.74
C VAL A 297 -12.75 -25.25 6.64
N TYR A 298 -13.66 -24.27 6.57
CA TYR A 298 -15.08 -24.54 6.37
C TYR A 298 -15.38 -25.22 5.04
N SER A 299 -14.73 -24.79 3.96
CA SER A 299 -14.85 -25.43 2.65
C SER A 299 -14.41 -26.90 2.70
N ASP A 300 -13.30 -27.19 3.38
CA ASP A 300 -12.81 -28.57 3.55
C ASP A 300 -13.80 -29.41 4.37
N LEU A 301 -14.37 -28.86 5.44
CA LEU A 301 -15.38 -29.55 6.25
C LEU A 301 -16.67 -29.84 5.48
N LEU A 302 -17.11 -28.94 4.61
CA LEU A 302 -18.32 -29.11 3.78
C LEU A 302 -18.12 -30.06 2.60
N THR A 303 -16.89 -30.23 2.13
CA THR A 303 -16.55 -31.10 0.99
C THR A 303 -16.09 -32.49 1.40
N ARG A 304 -15.81 -32.71 2.69
CA ARG A 304 -15.59 -34.05 3.25
C ARG A 304 -16.89 -34.84 3.17
N ASP A 305 -16.83 -35.97 2.48
CA ASP A 305 -17.92 -36.92 2.37
C ASP A 305 -18.14 -37.58 3.74
N PRO A 306 -19.29 -37.36 4.42
CA PRO A 306 -19.53 -37.91 5.75
C PRO A 306 -19.57 -39.45 5.77
N ASP A 307 -19.69 -40.10 4.60
CA ASP A 307 -19.79 -41.55 4.46
C ASP A 307 -18.45 -42.26 4.23
N ALA A 308 -17.34 -41.53 4.03
CA ALA A 308 -16.02 -42.12 3.77
C ALA A 308 -15.31 -42.70 5.01
N GLU A 309 -15.80 -42.42 6.23
CA GLU A 309 -15.23 -42.94 7.48
C GLU A 309 -15.94 -44.22 8.00
N ASN A 310 -16.99 -44.71 7.32
CA ASN A 310 -17.75 -45.91 7.73
C ASN A 310 -17.56 -47.13 6.80
N GLY A 311 -16.48 -47.17 6.00
CA GLY A 311 -16.13 -48.28 5.09
C GLY A 311 -15.04 -49.20 5.62
#